data_AF-A0A9D4MJF0-F1
#
_entry.id   AF-A0A9D4MJF0-F1
#
_cell.length_a   1.000
_cell.length_b   1.000
_cell.length_c   1.000
_cell.angle_alpha   90.00
_cell.angle_beta   90.00
_cell.angle_gamma   90.00
#
_symmetry.space_group_name_H-M   'P 1'
#
loop_
_entity.id
_entity.type
_entity.pdbx_description
1 polymer ?
#
loop_
_entity_poly.entity_id
_entity_poly.type
_entity_poly.pdbx_seq_one_letter_code
_entity_poly.pdbx_strand_id
1 'polypeptide(L)'
;MCDKRQSVNSILNGGNKVSFKSLLTFCRLNVILSAVCLLPLCAAQCPTSDRVQVTTQECFREYSIQKVYVDRSERRLYSGVDIEILRAYCSSYLEAYNCVRQLLQSCPTSYHKDIKTALTPYADEPELTELCRTHRLYELYAQYMMCFSDRGKKSDWCFDKEINSSVMHVHQVEVQELCNRMVSVTRCIESNIRLGCGEQAAELVHLLVKPTVPGSGQCVYPLNPETTSTVRRTQVQQPTNKPSGSVSSSKKSNSSEAFHPNPVLTILTLILSIRFQLFKALPS
;
A
#
# COMPACT_ATOMS: atom_id res chain seq x y z
N MET A 1 46.00 18.63 -32.98
CA MET A 1 47.45 18.46 -32.79
C MET A 1 47.69 17.41 -31.73
N CYS A 2 48.53 16.45 -32.08
CA CYS A 2 48.72 15.17 -31.43
C CYS A 2 49.61 15.24 -30.18
N ASP A 3 49.56 14.10 -29.46
CA ASP A 3 50.70 13.39 -28.85
C ASP A 3 51.03 13.67 -27.37
N LYS A 4 50.76 12.68 -26.51
CA LYS A 4 51.88 11.92 -25.91
C LYS A 4 51.47 10.55 -25.35
N ARG A 5 52.26 9.57 -25.80
CA ARG A 5 52.39 8.16 -25.44
C ARG A 5 52.79 7.88 -23.98
N GLN A 6 52.35 6.73 -23.48
CA GLN A 6 53.10 5.73 -22.68
C GLN A 6 52.27 4.41 -22.78
N SER A 7 52.63 3.39 -23.56
CA SER A 7 53.73 2.42 -23.45
C SER A 7 53.76 1.62 -22.14
N VAL A 8 53.02 0.50 -22.09
CA VAL A 8 53.50 -0.75 -21.47
C VAL A 8 53.07 -1.91 -22.36
N ASN A 9 54.06 -2.58 -22.94
CA ASN A 9 53.93 -3.81 -23.70
C ASN A 9 54.28 -5.01 -22.81
N SER A 10 53.82 -6.18 -23.26
CA SER A 10 54.33 -7.54 -23.02
C SER A 10 54.12 -8.19 -21.64
N ILE A 11 53.14 -9.11 -21.57
CA ILE A 11 53.34 -10.49 -21.07
C ILE A 11 52.53 -11.48 -21.95
N LEU A 12 53.29 -12.20 -22.79
CA LEU A 12 53.21 -13.61 -23.20
C LEU A 12 51.85 -14.32 -23.17
N ASN A 13 51.30 -14.70 -24.33
CA ASN A 13 51.52 -16.00 -25.00
C ASN A 13 51.23 -17.24 -24.11
N GLY A 14 49.97 -17.63 -24.10
CA GLY A 14 49.50 -18.96 -23.69
C GLY A 14 48.47 -19.45 -24.70
N GLY A 15 48.95 -20.11 -25.76
CA GLY A 15 48.10 -20.67 -26.81
C GLY A 15 47.39 -21.94 -26.34
N ASN A 16 46.20 -21.80 -25.76
CA ASN A 16 45.22 -22.88 -25.73
C ASN A 16 44.25 -22.68 -26.89
N LYS A 17 44.34 -23.57 -27.88
CA LYS A 17 43.30 -23.73 -28.92
C LYS A 17 42.04 -24.26 -28.24
N VAL A 18 41.25 -23.36 -27.65
CA VAL A 18 39.89 -23.69 -27.22
C VAL A 18 39.09 -23.93 -28.49
N SER A 19 38.73 -25.20 -28.70
CA SER A 19 37.97 -25.64 -29.86
C SER A 19 36.64 -24.87 -29.95
N PHE A 20 36.45 -24.13 -31.04
CA PHE A 20 35.29 -23.28 -31.31
C PHE A 20 33.94 -24.05 -31.25
N LYS A 21 33.97 -25.38 -31.34
CA LYS A 21 32.81 -26.26 -31.14
C LYS A 21 32.30 -26.29 -29.69
N SER A 22 33.16 -26.05 -28.70
CA SER A 22 32.77 -26.06 -27.28
C SER A 22 32.00 -24.79 -26.88
N LEU A 23 32.37 -23.62 -27.44
CA LEU A 23 31.65 -22.37 -27.17
C LEU A 23 30.22 -22.35 -27.74
N LEU A 24 29.99 -22.96 -28.91
CA LEU A 24 28.64 -23.02 -29.50
C LEU A 24 27.68 -23.91 -28.69
N THR A 25 28.21 -24.92 -28.00
CA THR A 25 27.40 -25.84 -27.18
C THR A 25 26.98 -25.19 -25.87
N PHE A 26 27.85 -24.38 -25.26
CA PHE A 26 27.52 -23.60 -24.05
C PHE A 26 26.47 -22.49 -24.28
N CYS A 27 26.45 -21.87 -25.46
CA CYS A 27 25.38 -20.91 -25.82
C CYS A 27 24.03 -21.58 -26.01
N ARG A 28 23.96 -22.80 -26.58
CA ARG A 28 22.69 -23.51 -26.77
C ARG A 28 22.07 -24.02 -25.46
N LEU A 29 22.89 -24.43 -24.48
CA LEU A 29 22.37 -24.84 -23.17
C LEU A 29 21.79 -23.67 -22.35
N ASN A 30 22.41 -22.49 -22.40
CA ASN A 30 21.90 -21.31 -21.67
C ASN A 30 20.63 -20.71 -22.29
N VAL A 31 20.40 -20.86 -23.60
CA VAL A 31 19.15 -20.45 -24.25
C VAL A 31 17.99 -21.39 -23.88
N ILE A 32 18.25 -22.70 -23.70
CA ILE A 32 17.21 -23.64 -23.23
C ILE A 32 16.93 -23.43 -21.73
N LEU A 33 17.94 -23.17 -20.91
CA LEU A 33 17.76 -22.95 -19.46
C LEU A 33 17.08 -21.60 -19.14
N SER A 34 17.21 -20.59 -20.01
CA SER A 34 16.47 -19.32 -19.89
C SER A 34 15.06 -19.38 -20.50
N ALA A 35 14.80 -20.28 -21.45
CA ALA A 35 13.45 -20.52 -22.00
C ALA A 35 12.53 -21.27 -21.02
N VAL A 36 13.05 -22.09 -20.11
CA VAL A 36 12.23 -22.80 -19.10
C VAL A 36 11.84 -21.91 -17.91
N CYS A 37 12.54 -20.80 -17.67
CA CYS A 37 12.11 -19.78 -16.70
C CYS A 37 11.16 -18.72 -17.29
N LEU A 38 10.81 -18.86 -18.58
CA LEU A 38 9.79 -18.06 -19.27
C LEU A 38 8.51 -18.86 -19.51
N LEU A 39 8.23 -19.89 -18.70
CA LEU A 39 6.85 -20.32 -18.53
C LEU A 39 6.11 -19.12 -17.93
N PRO A 40 5.22 -18.48 -18.71
CA PRO A 40 4.51 -17.31 -18.25
C PRO A 40 3.71 -17.76 -17.03
N LEU A 41 3.65 -16.86 -16.05
CA LEU A 41 2.45 -16.56 -15.27
C LEU A 41 1.58 -17.80 -15.04
N CYS A 42 1.62 -18.36 -13.82
CA CYS A 42 0.50 -19.15 -13.32
C CYS A 42 -0.78 -18.36 -13.60
N ALA A 43 -1.43 -18.62 -14.74
CA ALA A 43 -2.78 -18.19 -14.99
C ALA A 43 -3.53 -18.83 -13.84
N ALA A 44 -3.93 -18.01 -12.86
CA ALA A 44 -4.43 -18.46 -11.58
C ALA A 44 -5.57 -19.43 -11.85
N GLN A 45 -5.26 -20.72 -11.86
CA GLN A 45 -6.19 -21.71 -12.38
C GLN A 45 -7.30 -21.76 -11.36
N CYS A 46 -8.54 -21.62 -11.82
CA CYS A 46 -9.67 -21.53 -10.90
C CYS A 46 -9.63 -22.72 -9.94
N PRO A 47 -9.61 -22.49 -8.61
CA PRO A 47 -9.66 -23.57 -7.66
C PRO A 47 -10.93 -24.41 -7.87
N THR A 48 -10.89 -25.64 -7.41
CA THR A 48 -12.06 -26.52 -7.45
C THR A 48 -13.22 -25.92 -6.65
N SER A 49 -14.45 -26.34 -6.97
CA SER A 49 -15.67 -25.81 -6.34
C SER A 49 -15.64 -25.80 -4.81
N ASP A 50 -15.05 -26.81 -4.21
CA ASP A 50 -14.92 -26.98 -2.76
C ASP A 50 -13.88 -26.05 -2.14
N ARG A 51 -12.96 -25.51 -2.94
CA ARG A 51 -11.85 -24.66 -2.49
C ARG A 51 -12.04 -23.18 -2.82
N VAL A 52 -12.96 -22.83 -3.72
CA VAL A 52 -13.15 -21.44 -4.16
C VAL A 52 -13.47 -20.49 -3.01
N GLN A 53 -14.25 -20.93 -2.02
CA GLN A 53 -14.57 -20.14 -0.84
C GLN A 53 -13.34 -19.92 0.05
N VAL A 54 -12.56 -20.98 0.30
CA VAL A 54 -11.32 -20.91 1.09
C VAL A 54 -10.30 -20.00 0.41
N THR A 55 -10.12 -20.13 -0.91
CA THR A 55 -9.22 -19.26 -1.68
C THR A 55 -9.68 -17.80 -1.66
N THR A 56 -10.99 -17.55 -1.71
CA THR A 56 -11.54 -16.19 -1.59
C THR A 56 -11.25 -15.59 -0.22
N GLN A 57 -11.39 -16.39 0.86
CA GLN A 57 -11.06 -15.94 2.22
C GLN A 57 -9.57 -15.69 2.40
N GLU A 58 -8.71 -16.52 1.79
CA GLU A 58 -7.25 -16.34 1.87
C GLU A 58 -6.81 -15.01 1.23
N CYS A 59 -7.50 -14.53 0.18
CA CYS A 59 -7.25 -13.19 -0.37
C CYS A 59 -7.35 -12.09 0.71
N PHE A 60 -8.22 -12.25 1.72
CA PHE A 60 -8.46 -11.28 2.79
C PHE A 60 -7.72 -11.59 4.10
N ARG A 61 -6.84 -12.58 4.12
CA ARG A 61 -6.11 -12.96 5.34
C ARG A 61 -5.26 -11.82 5.89
N GLU A 62 -4.42 -11.22 5.04
CA GLU A 62 -3.56 -10.10 5.45
C GLU A 62 -4.40 -8.88 5.84
N TYR A 63 -5.45 -8.58 5.06
CA TYR A 63 -6.40 -7.52 5.40
C TYR A 63 -7.01 -7.72 6.80
N SER A 64 -7.42 -8.94 7.14
CA SER A 64 -8.01 -9.26 8.44
C SER A 64 -7.02 -9.01 9.58
N ILE A 65 -5.73 -9.31 9.37
CA ILE A 65 -4.67 -9.00 10.33
C ILE A 65 -4.51 -7.48 10.49
N GLN A 66 -4.44 -6.74 9.39
CA GLN A 66 -4.29 -5.28 9.44
C GLN A 66 -5.52 -4.58 10.02
N LYS A 67 -6.73 -5.11 9.78
CA LYS A 67 -7.97 -4.63 10.40
C LYS A 67 -7.89 -4.73 11.92
N VAL A 68 -7.41 -5.86 12.46
CA VAL A 68 -7.21 -6.03 13.90
C VAL A 68 -6.21 -5.02 14.47
N TYR A 69 -5.15 -4.66 13.73
CA TYR A 69 -4.22 -3.60 14.18
C TYR A 69 -4.89 -2.22 14.24
N VAL A 70 -5.74 -1.88 13.26
CA VAL A 70 -6.53 -0.64 13.28
C VAL A 70 -7.53 -0.66 14.45
N ASP A 71 -8.25 -1.76 14.65
CA ASP A 71 -9.28 -1.90 15.69
C ASP A 71 -8.68 -1.88 17.11
N ARG A 72 -7.45 -2.37 17.27
CA ARG A 72 -6.70 -2.37 18.54
C ARG A 72 -5.84 -1.14 18.77
N SER A 73 -5.73 -0.26 17.78
CA SER A 73 -5.03 1.01 17.94
C SER A 73 -5.65 1.80 19.09
N GLU A 74 -4.81 2.47 19.88
CA GLU A 74 -5.29 3.39 20.93
C GLU A 74 -6.14 4.53 20.36
N ARG A 75 -6.02 4.77 19.05
CA ARG A 75 -6.68 5.86 18.34
C ARG A 75 -7.40 5.33 17.11
N ARG A 76 -8.63 5.82 16.93
CA ARG A 76 -9.43 5.59 15.72
C ARG A 76 -8.86 6.40 14.55
N LEU A 77 -9.24 6.05 13.32
CA LEU A 77 -8.73 6.69 12.08
C LEU A 77 -8.85 8.23 12.10
N TYR A 78 -10.00 8.73 12.55
CA TYR A 78 -10.31 10.16 12.68
C TYR A 78 -9.70 10.85 13.91
N SER A 79 -8.98 10.10 14.76
CA SER A 79 -8.35 10.57 16.00
C SER A 79 -6.83 10.47 15.96
N GLY A 80 -6.24 10.23 14.79
CA GLY A 80 -4.79 10.23 14.59
C GLY A 80 -4.12 8.87 14.83
N VAL A 81 -4.56 7.85 14.08
CA VAL A 81 -3.84 6.57 13.98
C VAL A 81 -2.47 6.79 13.34
N ASP A 82 -1.52 5.89 13.60
CA ASP A 82 -0.24 5.90 12.89
C ASP A 82 -0.43 5.73 11.38
N ILE A 83 0.27 6.55 10.58
CA ILE A 83 0.16 6.53 9.12
C ILE A 83 0.59 5.19 8.52
N GLU A 84 1.56 4.49 9.11
CA GLU A 84 2.01 3.17 8.63
C GLU A 84 0.93 2.12 8.85
N ILE A 85 0.18 2.20 9.95
CA ILE A 85 -0.97 1.32 10.21
C ILE A 85 -2.05 1.58 9.15
N LEU A 86 -2.38 2.86 8.88
CA LEU A 86 -3.35 3.21 7.83
C LEU A 86 -2.89 2.73 6.44
N ARG A 87 -1.61 2.90 6.12
CA ARG A 87 -1.04 2.45 4.84
C ARG A 87 -1.09 0.93 4.70
N ALA A 88 -0.70 0.18 5.74
CA ALA A 88 -0.76 -1.27 5.73
C ALA A 88 -2.20 -1.79 5.61
N TYR A 89 -3.14 -1.17 6.33
CA TYR A 89 -4.57 -1.47 6.24
C TYR A 89 -5.11 -1.28 4.82
N CYS A 90 -4.85 -0.13 4.21
CA CYS A 90 -5.33 0.13 2.87
C CYS A 90 -4.63 -0.67 1.77
N SER A 91 -3.32 -0.88 1.87
CA SER A 91 -2.58 -1.72 0.91
C SER A 91 -3.10 -3.16 0.92
N SER A 92 -3.22 -3.77 2.10
CA SER A 92 -3.73 -5.14 2.23
C SER A 92 -5.18 -5.29 1.74
N TYR A 93 -6.03 -4.28 1.97
CA TYR A 93 -7.39 -4.23 1.43
C TYR A 93 -7.41 -4.21 -0.12
N LEU A 94 -6.62 -3.32 -0.74
CA LEU A 94 -6.57 -3.20 -2.20
C LEU A 94 -5.97 -4.46 -2.85
N GLU A 95 -4.97 -5.07 -2.22
CA GLU A 95 -4.39 -6.35 -2.64
C GLU A 95 -5.41 -7.48 -2.57
N ALA A 96 -6.19 -7.57 -1.48
CA ALA A 96 -7.27 -8.56 -1.34
C ALA A 96 -8.33 -8.43 -2.45
N TYR A 97 -8.78 -7.21 -2.74
CA TYR A 97 -9.70 -6.96 -3.85
C TYR A 97 -9.11 -7.28 -5.22
N ASN A 98 -7.81 -7.05 -5.42
CA ASN A 98 -7.12 -7.43 -6.64
C ASN A 98 -7.07 -8.96 -6.80
N CYS A 99 -6.77 -9.69 -5.73
CA CYS A 99 -6.77 -11.14 -5.67
C CYS A 99 -8.15 -11.72 -6.05
N VAL A 100 -9.22 -11.21 -5.44
CA VAL A 100 -10.60 -11.66 -5.76
C VAL A 100 -11.01 -11.30 -7.18
N ARG A 101 -10.62 -10.13 -7.68
CA ARG A 101 -10.87 -9.76 -9.08
C ARG A 101 -10.18 -10.71 -10.06
N GLN A 102 -8.95 -11.13 -9.78
CA GLN A 102 -8.25 -12.14 -10.58
C GLN A 102 -8.95 -13.50 -10.50
N LEU A 103 -9.47 -13.88 -9.32
CA LEU A 103 -10.25 -15.09 -9.13
C LEU A 103 -11.54 -15.07 -9.96
N LEU A 104 -12.29 -13.97 -9.93
CA LEU A 104 -13.50 -13.79 -10.75
C LEU A 104 -13.23 -13.84 -12.26
N GLN A 105 -12.07 -13.34 -12.69
CA GLN A 105 -11.65 -13.38 -14.10
C GLN A 105 -11.22 -14.79 -14.54
N SER A 106 -10.64 -15.57 -13.63
CA SER A 106 -10.09 -16.89 -13.95
C SER A 106 -11.08 -18.03 -13.73
N CYS A 107 -12.13 -17.79 -12.94
CA CYS A 107 -13.17 -18.77 -12.62
C CYS A 107 -14.40 -18.66 -13.53
N PRO A 108 -15.00 -19.82 -13.92
CA PRO A 108 -16.33 -19.85 -14.52
C PRO A 108 -17.38 -19.09 -13.69
N THR A 109 -18.36 -18.50 -14.37
CA THR A 109 -19.45 -17.73 -13.75
C THR A 109 -20.28 -18.53 -12.75
N SER A 110 -20.30 -19.86 -12.86
CA SER A 110 -20.95 -20.76 -11.90
C SER A 110 -20.42 -20.58 -10.47
N TYR A 111 -19.13 -20.24 -10.30
CA TYR A 111 -18.51 -20.05 -8.98
C TYR A 111 -18.62 -18.61 -8.44
N HIS A 112 -19.13 -17.66 -9.24
CA HIS A 112 -19.22 -16.26 -8.81
C HIS A 112 -20.12 -16.08 -7.59
N LYS A 113 -21.16 -16.92 -7.44
CA LYS A 113 -22.03 -16.92 -6.25
C LYS A 113 -21.25 -17.34 -4.99
N ASP A 114 -20.41 -18.36 -5.10
CA ASP A 114 -19.60 -18.85 -3.98
C ASP A 114 -18.55 -17.82 -3.57
N ILE A 115 -17.89 -17.19 -4.55
CA ILE A 115 -16.96 -16.08 -4.32
C ILE A 115 -17.69 -14.93 -3.60
N LYS A 116 -18.86 -14.49 -4.11
CA LYS A 116 -19.66 -13.42 -3.48
C LYS A 116 -20.11 -13.77 -2.06
N THR A 117 -20.46 -15.03 -1.81
CA THR A 117 -20.87 -15.50 -0.47
C THR A 117 -19.69 -15.48 0.49
N ALA A 118 -18.50 -15.91 0.04
CA ALA A 118 -17.28 -15.84 0.84
C ALA A 118 -16.82 -14.39 1.11
N LEU A 119 -17.24 -13.44 0.26
CA LEU A 119 -17.00 -12.01 0.46
C LEU A 119 -17.95 -11.36 1.48
N THR A 120 -19.07 -11.97 1.87
CA THR A 120 -20.07 -11.33 2.75
C THR A 120 -19.48 -10.68 4.01
N PRO A 121 -18.50 -11.29 4.72
CA PRO A 121 -17.86 -10.64 5.88
C PRO A 121 -17.07 -9.36 5.56
N TYR A 122 -16.75 -9.14 4.28
CA TYR A 122 -15.93 -8.04 3.75
C TYR A 122 -16.71 -7.14 2.76
N ALA A 123 -17.96 -7.50 2.44
CA ALA A 123 -18.72 -6.94 1.33
C ALA A 123 -19.20 -5.51 1.60
N ASP A 124 -19.23 -5.10 2.86
CA ASP A 124 -19.83 -3.84 3.34
C ASP A 124 -18.78 -2.74 3.58
N GLU A 125 -17.69 -2.72 2.81
CA GLU A 125 -16.65 -1.70 2.95
C GLU A 125 -16.42 -0.84 1.66
N PRO A 126 -17.44 -0.42 0.88
CA PRO A 126 -17.23 0.50 -0.25
C PRO A 126 -16.60 1.84 0.18
N GLU A 127 -16.78 2.22 1.43
CA GLU A 127 -16.23 3.41 2.09
C GLU A 127 -14.74 3.26 2.30
N LEU A 128 -14.28 2.05 2.62
CA LEU A 128 -12.86 1.74 2.69
C LEU A 128 -12.22 1.77 1.31
N THR A 129 -12.92 1.31 0.27
CA THR A 129 -12.46 1.50 -1.12
C THR A 129 -12.26 2.98 -1.45
N GLU A 130 -13.20 3.84 -1.06
CA GLU A 130 -13.12 5.29 -1.27
C GLU A 130 -11.91 5.90 -0.54
N LEU A 131 -11.75 5.59 0.75
CA LEU A 131 -10.58 6.02 1.53
C LEU A 131 -9.28 5.55 0.85
N CYS A 132 -9.11 4.25 0.64
CA CYS A 132 -7.84 3.67 0.19
C CYS A 132 -7.47 4.01 -1.27
N ARG A 133 -8.43 4.44 -2.09
CA ARG A 133 -8.18 4.91 -3.46
C ARG A 133 -8.03 6.43 -3.57
N THR A 134 -8.28 7.17 -2.49
CA THR A 134 -8.16 8.63 -2.52
C THR A 134 -6.71 9.02 -2.74
N HIS A 135 -6.45 9.71 -3.85
CA HIS A 135 -5.12 10.19 -4.19
C HIS A 135 -4.65 11.18 -3.11
N ARG A 136 -3.36 11.15 -2.75
CA ARG A 136 -2.75 12.00 -1.72
C ARG A 136 -3.29 11.81 -0.30
N LEU A 137 -4.17 10.85 -0.03
CA LEU A 137 -4.67 10.57 1.34
C LEU A 137 -3.50 10.46 2.32
N TYR A 138 -2.53 9.59 2.02
CA TYR A 138 -1.41 9.34 2.93
C TYR A 138 -0.52 10.56 3.15
N GLU A 139 -0.32 11.37 2.11
CA GLU A 139 0.51 12.58 2.18
C GLU A 139 -0.17 13.65 3.03
N LEU A 140 -1.46 13.91 2.76
CA LEU A 140 -2.25 14.87 3.51
C LEU A 140 -2.46 14.41 4.96
N TYR A 141 -2.77 13.13 5.16
CA TYR A 141 -2.92 12.57 6.49
C TYR A 141 -1.62 12.64 7.29
N ALA A 142 -0.49 12.24 6.70
CA ALA A 142 0.82 12.33 7.37
C ALA A 142 1.16 13.76 7.78
N GLN A 143 0.83 14.76 6.95
CA GLN A 143 1.03 16.17 7.26
C GLN A 143 0.26 16.62 8.51
N TYR A 144 -0.96 16.11 8.70
CA TYR A 144 -1.86 16.53 9.80
C TYR A 144 -1.97 15.51 10.94
N MET A 145 -1.29 14.36 10.86
CA MET A 145 -1.43 13.22 11.80
C MET A 145 -1.25 13.65 13.26
N MET A 146 -0.22 14.45 13.54
CA MET A 146 0.04 14.97 14.89
C MET A 146 -1.10 15.88 15.39
N CYS A 147 -1.69 16.69 14.52
CA CYS A 147 -2.82 17.53 14.91
C CYS A 147 -4.09 16.71 15.15
N PHE A 148 -4.36 15.70 14.31
CA PHE A 148 -5.45 14.75 14.55
C PHE A 148 -5.28 14.04 15.89
N SER A 149 -4.06 13.60 16.19
CA SER A 149 -3.65 13.04 17.49
C SER A 149 -3.97 13.97 18.66
N ASP A 150 -3.56 15.24 18.57
CA ASP A 150 -3.75 16.23 19.63
C ASP A 150 -5.23 16.56 19.85
N ARG A 151 -6.02 16.51 18.78
CA ARG A 151 -7.47 16.74 18.81
C ARG A 151 -8.28 15.46 19.06
N GLY A 152 -7.63 14.30 19.10
CA GLY A 152 -8.24 12.97 19.12
C GLY A 152 -9.26 12.78 20.23
N LYS A 153 -8.93 13.16 21.47
CA LYS A 153 -9.85 13.02 22.62
C LYS A 153 -11.20 13.70 22.41
N LYS A 154 -11.20 14.89 21.78
CA LYS A 154 -12.45 15.63 21.51
C LYS A 154 -13.18 15.05 20.30
N SER A 155 -12.47 14.50 19.33
CA SER A 155 -13.06 13.74 18.23
C SER A 155 -13.70 12.44 18.71
N ASP A 156 -13.06 11.71 19.63
CA ASP A 156 -13.62 10.52 20.26
C ASP A 156 -14.88 10.86 21.07
N TRP A 157 -14.86 11.97 21.83
CA TRP A 157 -16.05 12.47 22.53
C TRP A 157 -17.20 12.79 21.56
N CYS A 158 -16.92 13.46 20.43
CA CYS A 158 -17.92 13.72 19.39
C CYS A 158 -18.56 12.41 18.90
N PHE A 159 -17.72 11.38 18.69
CA PHE A 159 -18.19 10.08 18.24
C PHE A 159 -19.02 9.37 19.29
N ASP A 160 -18.51 9.20 20.50
CA ASP A 160 -19.21 8.45 21.55
C ASP A 160 -20.53 9.14 21.95
N LYS A 161 -20.62 10.47 21.81
CA LYS A 161 -21.85 11.24 22.03
C LYS A 161 -22.95 10.92 21.02
N GLU A 162 -22.62 10.88 19.73
CA GLU A 162 -23.62 10.74 18.65
C GLU A 162 -23.85 9.27 18.27
N ILE A 163 -22.78 8.48 18.35
CA ILE A 163 -22.67 7.06 18.02
C ILE A 163 -22.33 6.33 19.33
N ASN A 164 -23.34 6.10 20.16
CA ASN A 164 -23.17 5.32 21.38
C ASN A 164 -22.70 3.90 21.01
N SER A 165 -21.54 3.48 21.52
CA SER A 165 -20.92 2.17 21.26
C SER A 165 -21.86 0.98 21.55
N SER A 166 -22.81 1.18 22.45
CA SER A 166 -23.85 0.21 22.84
C SER A 166 -24.91 -0.01 21.75
N VAL A 167 -25.19 1.01 20.92
CA VAL A 167 -26.26 0.99 19.90
C VAL A 167 -25.80 0.36 18.60
N MET A 168 -24.49 0.42 18.31
CA MET A 168 -23.88 -0.16 17.11
C MET A 168 -23.93 -1.70 17.07
N HIS A 169 -24.23 -2.33 18.20
CA HIS A 169 -24.37 -3.78 18.31
C HIS A 169 -25.78 -4.28 17.97
N VAL A 170 -26.72 -3.38 17.63
CA VAL A 170 -28.09 -3.75 17.32
C VAL A 170 -28.33 -3.46 15.84
N HIS A 171 -28.51 -4.51 15.04
CA HIS A 171 -28.94 -4.48 13.63
C HIS A 171 -30.35 -3.87 13.41
N GLN A 172 -30.72 -2.83 14.17
CA GLN A 172 -32.07 -2.24 14.19
C GLN A 172 -32.08 -0.71 14.15
N VAL A 173 -30.94 -0.04 13.92
CA VAL A 173 -30.98 1.40 13.62
C VAL A 173 -31.48 1.57 12.20
N GLU A 174 -32.58 2.30 12.01
CA GLU A 174 -33.04 2.64 10.66
C GLU A 174 -31.94 3.41 9.92
N VAL A 175 -31.74 3.09 8.64
CA VAL A 175 -30.67 3.69 7.81
C VAL A 175 -30.71 5.21 7.89
N GLN A 176 -31.90 5.82 7.88
CA GLN A 176 -32.06 7.27 7.99
C GLN A 176 -31.54 7.82 9.32
N GLU A 177 -31.81 7.14 10.43
CA GLU A 177 -31.32 7.55 11.75
C GLU A 177 -29.80 7.41 11.83
N LEU A 178 -29.24 6.30 11.32
CA LEU A 178 -27.80 6.10 11.22
C LEU A 178 -27.15 7.25 10.44
N CYS A 179 -27.72 7.61 9.29
CA CYS A 179 -27.18 8.70 8.47
C CYS A 179 -27.27 10.07 9.14
N ASN A 180 -28.34 10.36 9.86
CA ASN A 180 -28.45 11.58 10.65
C ASN A 180 -27.37 11.66 11.74
N ARG A 181 -27.14 10.56 12.47
CA ARG A 181 -26.08 10.45 13.47
C ARG A 181 -24.69 10.60 12.85
N MET A 182 -24.47 9.97 11.69
CA MET A 182 -23.22 10.09 10.93
C MET A 182 -22.93 11.53 10.48
N VAL A 183 -23.95 12.27 10.05
CA VAL A 183 -23.80 13.70 9.72
C VAL A 183 -23.44 14.51 10.97
N SER A 184 -24.09 14.26 12.10
CA SER A 184 -23.81 14.95 13.37
C SER A 184 -22.38 14.71 13.86
N VAL A 185 -21.93 13.45 13.91
CA VAL A 185 -20.57 13.10 14.34
C VAL A 185 -19.52 13.70 13.40
N THR A 186 -19.72 13.56 12.09
CA THR A 186 -18.78 14.08 11.09
C THR A 186 -18.63 15.58 11.23
N ARG A 187 -19.74 16.32 11.36
CA ARG A 187 -19.73 17.78 11.56
C ARG A 187 -19.04 18.19 12.87
N CYS A 188 -19.26 17.44 13.95
CA CYS A 188 -18.63 17.71 15.25
C CYS A 188 -17.11 17.54 15.17
N ILE A 189 -16.64 16.43 14.59
CA ILE A 189 -15.22 16.14 14.40
C ILE A 189 -14.60 17.14 13.42
N GLU A 190 -15.25 17.39 12.29
CA GLU A 190 -14.80 18.35 11.26
C GLU A 190 -14.63 19.75 11.85
N SER A 191 -15.60 20.24 12.63
CA SER A 191 -15.48 21.53 13.32
C SER A 191 -14.30 21.55 14.30
N ASN A 192 -14.09 20.47 15.06
CA ASN A 192 -12.97 20.35 15.98
C ASN A 192 -11.61 20.38 15.27
N ILE A 193 -11.49 19.63 14.17
CA ILE A 193 -10.27 19.57 13.35
C ILE A 193 -10.05 20.88 12.61
N ARG A 194 -11.09 21.48 12.01
CA ARG A 194 -10.99 22.77 11.31
C ARG A 194 -10.40 23.86 12.20
N LEU A 195 -10.91 23.99 13.42
CA LEU A 195 -10.45 24.98 14.39
C LEU A 195 -9.00 24.75 14.84
N GLY A 196 -8.54 23.49 14.86
CA GLY A 196 -7.22 23.14 15.37
C GLY A 196 -6.13 22.96 14.32
N CYS A 197 -6.50 22.47 13.14
CA CYS A 197 -5.61 21.91 12.13
C CYS A 197 -5.80 22.59 10.75
N GLY A 198 -6.83 23.41 10.59
CA GLY A 198 -7.15 24.12 9.35
C GLY A 198 -8.10 23.36 8.41
N GLU A 199 -8.51 24.06 7.34
CA GLU A 199 -9.55 23.58 6.42
C GLU A 199 -9.18 22.27 5.71
N GLN A 200 -7.94 22.17 5.21
CA GLN A 200 -7.47 20.99 4.48
C GLN A 200 -7.48 19.72 5.34
N ALA A 201 -7.24 19.83 6.65
CA ALA A 201 -7.32 18.70 7.57
C ALA A 201 -8.79 18.32 7.83
N ALA A 202 -9.67 19.31 7.96
CA ALA A 202 -11.10 19.09 8.18
C ALA A 202 -11.74 18.34 7.01
N GLU A 203 -11.30 18.62 5.79
CA GLU A 203 -11.70 17.90 4.58
C GLU A 203 -11.40 16.39 4.65
N LEU A 204 -10.43 15.91 5.42
CA LEU A 204 -10.15 14.48 5.54
C LEU A 204 -11.17 13.74 6.43
N VAL A 205 -11.88 14.45 7.29
CA VAL A 205 -12.71 13.85 8.35
C VAL A 205 -13.78 12.92 7.78
N HIS A 206 -14.46 13.32 6.71
CA HIS A 206 -15.51 12.49 6.12
C HIS A 206 -14.96 11.14 5.61
N LEU A 207 -13.76 11.14 5.02
CA LEU A 207 -13.12 9.91 4.53
C LEU A 207 -12.69 9.00 5.69
N LEU A 208 -12.25 9.59 6.81
CA LEU A 208 -11.72 8.85 7.95
C LEU A 208 -12.80 8.31 8.89
N VAL A 209 -13.93 9.02 9.02
CA VAL A 209 -15.03 8.63 9.92
C VAL A 209 -15.88 7.53 9.32
N LYS A 210 -16.18 7.62 8.03
CA LYS A 210 -17.08 6.68 7.33
C LYS A 210 -16.72 5.19 7.52
N PRO A 211 -15.47 4.72 7.27
CA PRO A 211 -15.11 3.31 7.46
C PRO A 211 -15.08 2.84 8.93
N THR A 212 -15.29 3.73 9.91
CA THR A 212 -15.36 3.33 11.33
C THR A 212 -16.75 2.89 11.77
N VAL A 213 -17.77 3.07 10.92
CA VAL A 213 -19.16 2.75 11.21
C VAL A 213 -19.70 1.80 10.14
N PRO A 214 -20.00 0.53 10.50
CA PRO A 214 -20.62 -0.42 9.60
C PRO A 214 -21.93 0.12 9.00
N GLY A 215 -22.12 -0.06 7.70
CA GLY A 215 -23.33 0.39 6.99
C GLY A 215 -23.38 1.88 6.65
N SER A 216 -22.37 2.66 7.03
CA SER A 216 -22.38 4.12 6.81
C SER A 216 -22.26 4.56 5.34
N GLY A 217 -21.87 3.70 4.41
CA GLY A 217 -21.86 4.02 2.97
C GLY A 217 -23.22 4.02 2.31
N GLN A 218 -24.26 3.61 3.04
CA GLN A 218 -25.64 3.89 2.64
C GLN A 218 -26.00 5.38 2.81
N CYS A 219 -25.17 6.15 3.53
CA CYS A 219 -25.40 7.56 3.79
C CYS A 219 -24.76 8.44 2.70
N VAL A 220 -25.57 9.36 2.18
CA VAL A 220 -25.10 10.40 1.25
C VAL A 220 -24.67 11.61 2.08
N TYR A 221 -23.36 11.87 2.08
CA TYR A 221 -22.82 13.09 2.69
C TYR A 221 -22.81 14.19 1.62
N PRO A 222 -23.26 15.41 1.95
CA PRO A 222 -23.02 16.56 1.08
C PRO A 222 -21.52 16.87 1.10
N LEU A 223 -20.75 16.20 0.25
CA LEU A 223 -19.36 16.53 0.01
C LEU A 223 -19.31 17.81 -0.81
N ASN A 224 -18.41 18.72 -0.46
CA ASN A 224 -18.13 19.85 -1.32
C ASN A 224 -17.42 19.28 -2.58
N PRO A 225 -17.97 19.41 -3.80
CA PRO A 225 -17.42 18.78 -5.00
C PRO A 225 -16.00 19.27 -5.37
N GLU A 226 -15.56 20.37 -4.75
CA GLU A 226 -14.19 20.84 -4.83
C GLU A 226 -13.21 19.91 -4.11
N THR A 227 -13.58 19.21 -3.04
CA THR A 227 -12.64 18.34 -2.30
C THR A 227 -12.20 17.12 -3.13
N THR A 228 -13.07 16.61 -4.01
CA THR A 228 -12.73 15.52 -4.95
C THR A 228 -11.90 16.00 -6.15
N SER A 229 -11.89 17.31 -6.40
CA SER A 229 -11.29 17.94 -7.60
C SER A 229 -10.03 18.77 -7.30
N THR A 230 -9.91 19.32 -6.09
CA THR A 230 -8.81 20.20 -5.65
C THR A 230 -7.59 19.39 -5.21
N VAL A 231 -7.79 18.15 -4.74
CA VAL A 231 -6.71 17.13 -4.66
C VAL A 231 -6.08 16.89 -6.05
N ARG A 232 -6.85 17.11 -7.13
CA ARG A 232 -6.42 16.93 -8.52
C ARG A 232 -5.61 18.12 -9.08
N ARG A 233 -5.51 19.27 -8.39
CA ARG A 233 -4.95 20.48 -8.99
C ARG A 233 -4.29 21.48 -8.03
N THR A 234 -3.56 21.02 -7.02
CA THR A 234 -2.49 21.85 -6.46
C THR A 234 -1.17 21.41 -7.06
N GLN A 235 -0.90 21.83 -8.29
CA GLN A 235 0.47 21.86 -8.80
C GLN A 235 1.28 22.76 -7.88
N VAL A 236 2.38 22.22 -7.39
CA VAL A 236 3.47 22.94 -6.75
C VAL A 236 3.86 24.12 -7.65
N GLN A 237 3.37 25.32 -7.31
CA GLN A 237 4.03 26.53 -7.75
C GLN A 237 5.33 26.62 -6.96
N GLN A 238 6.38 26.16 -7.63
CA GLN A 238 7.77 26.35 -7.27
C GLN A 238 8.03 27.86 -7.10
N PRO A 239 8.41 28.35 -5.90
CA PRO A 239 8.86 29.72 -5.78
C PRO A 239 10.27 29.82 -6.38
N THR A 240 10.35 30.40 -7.58
CA THR A 240 11.58 31.02 -8.09
C THR A 240 11.99 32.13 -7.13
N ASN A 241 12.97 31.88 -6.27
CA ASN A 241 13.73 32.93 -5.61
C ASN A 241 15.22 32.58 -5.62
N LYS A 242 15.99 33.48 -6.24
CA LYS A 242 17.46 33.52 -6.28
C LYS A 242 18.04 33.82 -4.89
N PRO A 243 19.33 33.51 -4.65
CA PRO A 243 19.89 33.31 -3.32
C PRO A 243 20.48 34.58 -2.72
N SER A 244 20.45 34.68 -1.38
CA SER A 244 21.40 35.48 -0.62
C SER A 244 21.58 34.92 0.79
N GLY A 245 22.83 34.80 1.23
CA GLY A 245 23.18 34.89 2.65
C GLY A 245 23.38 33.58 3.41
N SER A 246 24.64 33.15 3.47
CA SER A 246 25.28 32.23 4.42
C SER A 246 25.02 32.54 5.90
N VAL A 247 24.92 31.52 6.77
CA VAL A 247 25.76 31.30 7.98
C VAL A 247 25.62 29.84 8.46
N SER A 248 26.78 29.25 8.76
CA SER A 248 27.04 27.90 9.29
C SER A 248 26.53 27.67 10.72
N SER A 249 26.17 26.43 11.08
CA SER A 249 26.87 25.62 12.12
C SER A 249 26.16 24.29 12.45
N SER A 250 26.83 23.20 12.11
CA SER A 250 27.09 21.99 12.91
C SER A 250 26.09 21.50 13.98
N LYS A 251 25.53 20.30 13.77
CA LYS A 251 25.55 19.22 14.79
C LYS A 251 25.31 17.84 14.17
N LYS A 252 26.28 16.95 14.43
CA LYS A 252 26.25 15.50 14.23
C LYS A 252 25.11 14.87 15.04
N SER A 253 24.43 13.88 14.47
CA SER A 253 23.88 12.75 15.23
C SER A 253 23.82 11.53 14.31
N ASN A 254 24.58 10.50 14.69
CA ASN A 254 24.57 9.19 14.09
C ASN A 254 23.41 8.39 14.73
N SER A 255 22.54 7.82 13.91
CA SER A 255 21.72 6.68 14.30
C SER A 255 21.68 5.71 13.13
N SER A 256 22.35 4.58 13.33
CA SER A 256 22.36 3.44 12.43
C SER A 256 21.00 2.73 12.55
N GLU A 257 20.08 3.01 11.63
CA GLU A 257 18.88 2.18 11.47
C GLU A 257 19.23 0.93 10.67
N ALA A 258 18.92 -0.22 11.27
CA ALA A 258 19.05 -1.52 10.66
C ALA A 258 18.04 -1.65 9.52
N PHE A 259 18.55 -1.61 8.29
CA PHE A 259 17.78 -1.91 7.09
C PHE A 259 17.38 -3.38 7.13
N HIS A 260 16.08 -3.68 7.23
CA HIS A 260 15.56 -5.03 7.00
C HIS A 260 15.38 -5.22 5.49
N PRO A 261 16.25 -5.98 4.80
CA PRO A 261 16.09 -6.19 3.36
C PRO A 261 14.87 -7.08 3.10
N ASN A 262 14.08 -6.68 2.10
CA ASN A 262 12.98 -7.47 1.56
C ASN A 262 13.47 -8.91 1.25
N PRO A 263 12.80 -9.97 1.76
CA PRO A 263 13.25 -11.36 1.63
C PRO A 263 13.41 -11.80 0.17
N VAL A 264 12.66 -11.19 -0.77
CA VAL A 264 12.77 -11.47 -2.19
C VAL A 264 14.11 -11.00 -2.77
N LEU A 265 14.59 -9.84 -2.32
CA LEU A 265 15.86 -9.26 -2.78
C LEU A 265 17.08 -10.02 -2.21
N THR A 266 16.96 -10.51 -0.98
CA THR A 266 17.99 -11.36 -0.34
C THR A 266 18.10 -12.73 -1.00
N ILE A 267 16.98 -13.33 -1.40
CA ILE A 267 17.00 -14.61 -2.14
C ILE A 267 17.61 -14.41 -3.53
N LEU A 268 17.26 -13.33 -4.25
CA LEU A 268 17.83 -13.01 -5.57
C LEU A 268 19.34 -12.79 -5.51
N THR A 269 19.83 -12.06 -4.50
CA THR A 269 21.28 -11.83 -4.30
C THR A 269 22.02 -13.11 -3.92
N LEU A 270 21.41 -14.00 -3.14
CA LEU A 270 21.96 -15.34 -2.84
C LEU A 270 22.06 -16.21 -4.09
N ILE A 271 21.01 -16.28 -4.91
CA ILE A 271 21.01 -17.06 -6.16
C ILE A 271 22.08 -16.56 -7.13
N LEU A 272 22.22 -15.23 -7.28
CA LEU A 272 23.25 -14.63 -8.12
C LEU A 272 24.67 -14.91 -7.60
N SER A 273 24.87 -14.87 -6.28
CA SER A 273 26.17 -15.15 -5.65
C SER A 273 26.58 -16.61 -5.82
N ILE A 274 25.64 -17.55 -5.67
CA ILE A 274 25.88 -18.99 -5.89
C ILE A 274 26.27 -19.26 -7.36
N ARG A 275 25.57 -18.64 -8.32
CA ARG A 275 25.91 -18.76 -9.75
C ARG A 275 27.31 -18.22 -10.06
N PHE A 276 27.70 -17.10 -9.45
CA PHE A 276 29.02 -16.51 -9.66
C PHE A 276 30.14 -17.40 -9.11
N GLN A 277 29.93 -18.05 -7.97
CA GLN A 277 30.91 -18.98 -7.39
C GLN A 277 31.02 -20.28 -8.20
N LEU A 278 29.89 -20.82 -8.67
CA LEU A 278 29.88 -21.99 -9.57
C LEU A 278 30.61 -21.72 -10.88
N PHE A 279 30.52 -20.50 -11.43
CA PHE A 279 31.24 -20.13 -12.65
C PHE A 279 32.76 -20.06 -12.47
N LYS A 280 33.24 -19.68 -11.27
CA LYS A 280 34.67 -19.66 -10.94
C LYS A 280 35.26 -21.03 -10.65
N ALA A 281 34.44 -22.02 -10.29
CA ALA A 281 34.89 -23.35 -9.89
C ALA A 281 35.06 -24.34 -11.05
N LEU A 282 34.69 -23.99 -12.29
CA LEU A 282 34.98 -24.85 -13.43
C LEU A 282 36.43 -24.66 -13.91
N PRO A 283 37.28 -25.70 -13.88
CA PRO A 283 38.62 -25.64 -14.44
C PRO A 283 38.54 -25.44 -15.96
N SER A 284 39.29 -24.45 -16.44
CA SER A 284 39.49 -24.12 -17.86
C SER A 284 40.30 -25.16 -18.62
#